data_AF-A0A7I7MGS6-F1
#
_entry.id   AF-A0A7I7MGS6-F1
#
_cell.length_a   1.000
_cell.length_b   1.000
_cell.length_c   1.000
_cell.angle_alpha   90.00
_cell.angle_beta   90.00
_cell.angle_gamma   90.00
#
_symmetry.space_group_name_H-M   'P 1'
#
loop_
_entity.id
_entity.type
_entity.pdbx_description
1 polymer ?
#
loop_
_entity_poly.entity_id
_entity_poly.type
_entity_poly.pdbx_seq_one_letter_code
_entity_poly.pdbx_strand_id
1 'polypeptide(L)'
;MINQTKPAVVFIADSYAQKHLIGGDQDLTTGEWATGMQTIVEKFRRSAEKVVWLSAPPPDKNIAECYGKRSSAPADCISEVQNYWIDMAQAEQDVAAAVEGVWVDSRPWFCKDALCPAFVGSTPTKRDTAHLTRAYGEKITPVIAETLRNAGVLPATG
;
A
#
# COMPACT_ATOMS: atom_id res chain seq x y z
N MET A 1 -3.90 2.43 23.61
CA MET A 1 -2.71 2.97 22.92
C MET A 1 -3.05 4.18 22.04
N ILE A 2 -3.70 4.06 20.86
CA ILE A 2 -3.94 5.23 19.96
C ILE A 2 -4.67 6.38 20.66
N ASN A 3 -5.81 6.10 21.31
CA ASN A 3 -6.58 7.12 22.03
C ASN A 3 -5.83 7.75 23.23
N GLN A 4 -4.77 7.11 23.71
CA GLN A 4 -3.96 7.59 24.82
C GLN A 4 -2.76 8.39 24.32
N THR A 5 -2.10 7.95 23.25
CA THR A 5 -0.90 8.60 22.68
C THR A 5 -1.23 9.85 21.88
N LYS A 6 -2.49 9.97 21.39
CA LYS A 6 -2.97 11.10 20.57
C LYS A 6 -2.00 11.48 19.43
N PRO A 7 -1.74 10.55 18.49
CA PRO A 7 -0.70 10.75 17.49
C PRO A 7 -1.08 11.85 16.49
N ALA A 8 -0.08 12.58 15.99
CA ALA A 8 -0.30 13.52 14.88
C ALA A 8 -0.79 12.79 13.61
N VAL A 9 -0.24 11.61 13.33
CA VAL A 9 -0.63 10.80 12.17
C VAL A 9 -0.77 9.34 12.55
N VAL A 10 -1.86 8.71 12.10
CA VAL A 10 -1.99 7.24 12.07
C VAL A 10 -1.91 6.79 10.61
N PHE A 11 -0.91 5.96 10.30
CA PHE A 11 -0.83 5.28 9.00
C PHE A 11 -1.54 3.94 9.08
N ILE A 12 -2.38 3.67 8.08
CA ILE A 12 -3.02 2.37 7.82
C ILE A 12 -2.44 1.88 6.51
N ALA A 13 -1.82 0.71 6.53
CA ALA A 13 -1.26 0.06 5.36
C ALA A 13 -1.71 -1.40 5.37
N ASP A 14 -2.57 -1.76 4.41
CA ASP A 14 -3.15 -3.09 4.29
C ASP A 14 -2.54 -3.86 3.13
N SER A 15 -2.62 -5.19 3.20
CA SER A 15 -2.40 -6.05 2.03
C SER A 15 -3.69 -6.17 1.23
N TYR A 16 -3.63 -6.00 -0.11
CA TYR A 16 -4.77 -6.23 -1.00
C TYR A 16 -4.88 -7.70 -1.46
N ALA A 17 -4.64 -8.63 -0.54
CA ALA A 17 -4.81 -10.06 -0.79
C ALA A 17 -6.21 -10.51 -0.33
N GLN A 18 -6.73 -11.58 -0.92
CA GLN A 18 -7.96 -12.21 -0.45
C GLN A 18 -7.80 -12.63 1.02
N LYS A 19 -8.78 -12.26 1.86
CA LYS A 19 -8.84 -12.63 3.27
C LYS A 19 -10.09 -13.49 3.50
N HIS A 20 -10.12 -14.24 4.60
CA HIS A 20 -11.28 -15.04 5.02
C HIS A 20 -11.88 -14.47 6.30
N LEU A 21 -13.18 -14.70 6.50
CA LEU A 21 -13.86 -14.39 7.74
C LEU A 21 -13.34 -15.28 8.88
N ILE A 22 -13.25 -14.73 10.09
CA ILE A 22 -12.80 -15.48 11.27
C ILE A 22 -13.82 -16.57 11.58
N GLY A 23 -13.36 -17.82 11.70
CA GLY A 23 -14.19 -18.95 12.11
C GLY A 23 -14.94 -19.65 10.97
N GLY A 24 -14.59 -19.39 9.71
CA GLY A 24 -15.12 -20.13 8.56
C GLY A 24 -14.23 -20.02 7.32
N ASP A 25 -14.65 -20.69 6.24
CA ASP A 25 -13.95 -20.72 4.95
C ASP A 25 -14.49 -19.66 3.96
N GLN A 26 -15.41 -18.81 4.41
CA GLN A 26 -15.99 -17.77 3.57
C GLN A 26 -14.98 -16.64 3.35
N ASP A 27 -14.84 -16.23 2.10
CA ASP A 27 -14.08 -15.06 1.69
C ASP A 27 -14.67 -13.77 2.26
N LEU A 28 -13.78 -12.93 2.81
CA LEU A 28 -14.10 -11.56 3.17
C LEU A 28 -14.31 -10.77 1.88
N THR A 29 -15.52 -10.25 1.71
CA THR A 29 -15.83 -9.36 0.58
C THR A 29 -15.20 -7.98 0.81
N THR A 30 -14.97 -7.24 -0.28
CA THR A 30 -14.49 -5.87 -0.23
C THR A 30 -15.41 -4.96 0.60
N GLY A 31 -16.73 -5.17 0.54
CA GLY A 31 -17.70 -4.40 1.33
C GLY A 31 -17.65 -4.70 2.83
N GLU A 32 -17.48 -5.97 3.21
CA GLU A 32 -17.27 -6.36 4.61
C GLU A 32 -15.96 -5.81 5.15
N TRP A 33 -14.88 -5.87 4.35
CA TRP A 33 -13.61 -5.23 4.70
C TRP A 33 -13.78 -3.72 4.92
N ALA A 34 -14.42 -3.01 3.99
CA ALA A 34 -14.64 -1.57 4.09
C ALA A 34 -15.45 -1.20 5.36
N THR A 35 -16.52 -1.94 5.64
CA THR A 35 -17.34 -1.77 6.85
C THR A 35 -16.51 -1.98 8.12
N GLY A 36 -15.69 -3.04 8.14
CA GLY A 36 -14.79 -3.32 9.26
C GLY A 36 -13.78 -2.22 9.49
N MET A 37 -13.18 -1.70 8.41
CA MET A 37 -12.20 -0.62 8.45
C MET A 37 -12.82 0.69 8.95
N GLN A 38 -13.98 1.09 8.44
CA GLN A 38 -14.71 2.26 8.95
C GLN A 38 -15.01 2.08 10.45
N THR A 39 -15.49 0.91 10.86
CA THR A 39 -15.84 0.62 12.26
C THR A 39 -14.64 0.73 13.20
N ILE A 40 -13.47 0.22 12.82
CA ILE A 40 -12.27 0.30 13.69
C ILE A 40 -11.71 1.72 13.71
N VAL A 41 -11.72 2.44 12.59
CA VAL A 41 -11.23 3.82 12.50
C VAL A 41 -12.08 4.77 13.32
N GLU A 42 -13.42 4.63 13.29
CA GLU A 42 -14.31 5.46 14.09
C GLU A 42 -14.02 5.41 15.60
N LYS A 43 -13.43 4.31 16.08
CA LYS A 43 -13.03 4.17 17.49
C LYS A 43 -11.83 5.04 17.89
N PHE A 44 -11.06 5.55 16.93
CA PHE A 44 -9.84 6.30 17.25
C PHE A 44 -9.61 7.57 16.43
N ARG A 45 -10.32 7.81 15.31
CA ARG A 45 -10.01 8.92 14.40
C ARG A 45 -10.01 10.29 15.08
N ARG A 46 -10.87 10.49 16.09
CA ARG A 46 -10.95 11.75 16.88
C ARG A 46 -9.74 11.99 17.79
N SER A 47 -8.87 10.99 17.96
CA SER A 47 -7.65 11.09 18.74
C SER A 47 -6.40 11.31 17.88
N ALA A 48 -6.52 11.26 16.56
CA ALA A 48 -5.42 11.53 15.63
C ALA A 48 -5.68 12.84 14.89
N GLU A 49 -4.64 13.63 14.59
CA GLU A 49 -4.83 14.80 13.74
C GLU A 49 -5.09 14.40 12.29
N LYS A 50 -4.47 13.31 11.83
CA LYS A 50 -4.65 12.74 10.49
C LYS A 50 -4.70 11.22 10.52
N VAL A 51 -5.58 10.64 9.73
CA VAL A 51 -5.59 9.21 9.40
C VAL A 51 -5.26 9.06 7.92
N VAL A 52 -4.21 8.30 7.63
CA VAL A 52 -3.63 8.16 6.29
C VAL A 52 -3.66 6.71 5.88
N TRP A 53 -4.36 6.42 4.78
CA TRP A 53 -4.26 5.13 4.10
C TRP A 53 -3.12 5.19 3.10
N LEU A 54 -2.18 4.29 3.26
CA LEU A 54 -1.09 4.08 2.33
C LEU A 54 -1.37 2.80 1.54
N SER A 55 -1.69 2.96 0.26
CA SER A 55 -2.05 1.85 -0.61
C SER A 55 -0.93 0.81 -0.73
N ALA A 56 -1.34 -0.45 -0.83
CA ALA A 56 -0.43 -1.57 -1.02
C ALA A 56 0.37 -1.42 -2.34
N PRO A 57 1.64 -1.83 -2.39
CA PRO A 57 2.33 -2.02 -3.68
C PRO A 57 1.54 -3.01 -4.55
N PRO A 58 1.33 -2.74 -5.87
CA PRO A 58 0.65 -3.69 -6.76
C PRO A 58 1.33 -5.08 -6.75
N PRO A 59 0.61 -6.16 -6.37
CA PRO A 59 1.17 -7.50 -6.37
C PRO A 59 0.98 -8.21 -7.71
N ASP A 60 1.97 -9.01 -8.10
CA ASP A 60 1.88 -9.90 -9.27
C ASP A 60 3.06 -10.89 -9.29
N LYS A 61 4.18 -10.58 -9.95
CA LYS A 61 5.29 -11.54 -10.13
C LYS A 61 6.15 -11.68 -8.88
N ASN A 62 6.60 -12.90 -8.64
CA ASN A 62 7.62 -13.22 -7.65
C ASN A 62 9.01 -13.16 -8.30
N ILE A 63 9.89 -12.31 -7.78
CA ILE A 63 11.26 -12.14 -8.31
C ILE A 63 12.08 -13.43 -8.28
N ALA A 64 11.84 -14.31 -7.29
CA ALA A 64 12.51 -15.60 -7.19
C ALA A 64 12.16 -16.54 -8.36
N GLU A 65 11.00 -16.34 -8.97
CA GLU A 65 10.49 -17.17 -10.07
C GLU A 65 10.87 -16.57 -11.43
N CYS A 66 10.65 -15.27 -11.63
CA CYS A 66 10.91 -14.62 -12.91
C CYS A 66 12.40 -14.29 -13.14
N TYR A 67 13.18 -14.09 -12.08
CA TYR A 67 14.63 -13.81 -12.15
C TYR A 67 15.50 -14.92 -11.51
N GLY A 68 14.95 -16.12 -11.36
CA GLY A 68 15.64 -17.24 -10.70
C GLY A 68 16.62 -18.03 -11.58
N LYS A 69 16.60 -17.81 -12.90
CA LYS A 69 17.41 -18.58 -13.86
C LYS A 69 18.50 -17.70 -14.48
N ARG A 70 19.63 -18.31 -14.85
CA ARG A 70 20.72 -17.60 -15.56
C ARG A 70 20.27 -16.94 -16.86
N SER A 71 19.25 -17.51 -17.52
CA SER A 71 18.69 -16.99 -18.77
C SER A 71 17.65 -15.88 -18.57
N SER A 72 17.25 -15.57 -17.33
CA SER A 72 16.26 -14.53 -17.05
C SER A 72 16.81 -13.13 -17.37
N ALA A 73 15.92 -12.25 -17.85
CA ALA A 73 16.18 -10.84 -18.07
C ALA A 73 15.27 -9.97 -17.18
N PRO A 74 15.64 -8.71 -16.85
CA PRO A 74 14.80 -7.84 -16.03
C PRO A 74 13.39 -7.63 -16.58
N ALA A 75 13.24 -7.67 -17.91
CA ALA A 75 11.96 -7.55 -18.60
C ALA A 75 10.99 -8.71 -18.27
N ASP A 76 11.50 -9.91 -17.96
CA ASP A 76 10.68 -11.06 -17.56
C ASP A 76 9.97 -10.81 -16.22
N CYS A 77 10.49 -9.88 -15.42
CA CYS A 77 10.00 -9.48 -14.11
C CYS A 77 9.28 -8.12 -14.11
N ILE A 78 8.72 -7.71 -15.23
CA ILE A 78 7.77 -6.59 -15.26
C ILE A 78 6.39 -7.12 -14.91
N SER A 79 5.81 -6.57 -13.85
CA SER A 79 4.43 -6.84 -13.43
C SER A 79 3.45 -5.81 -13.96
N GLU A 80 2.16 -6.11 -13.85
CA GLU A 80 1.07 -5.21 -14.19
C GLU A 80 0.17 -4.94 -12.97
N VAL A 81 -0.52 -3.80 -12.98
CA VAL A 81 -1.54 -3.51 -11.97
C VAL A 81 -2.79 -4.35 -12.26
N GLN A 82 -3.08 -5.29 -11.37
CA GLN A 82 -4.18 -6.23 -11.52
C GLN A 82 -5.54 -5.62 -11.14
N ASN A 83 -6.63 -6.12 -11.72
CA ASN A 83 -7.99 -5.60 -11.45
C ASN A 83 -8.37 -5.67 -9.97
N TYR A 84 -8.03 -6.77 -9.27
CA TYR A 84 -8.32 -6.88 -7.84
C TYR A 84 -7.64 -5.79 -7.01
N TRP A 85 -6.46 -5.33 -7.43
CA TRP A 85 -5.77 -4.23 -6.76
C TRP A 85 -6.55 -2.93 -6.95
N ILE A 86 -7.07 -2.70 -8.17
CA ILE A 86 -7.88 -1.51 -8.50
C ILE A 86 -9.16 -1.51 -7.65
N ASP A 87 -9.85 -2.64 -7.56
CA ASP A 87 -11.08 -2.78 -6.78
C ASP A 87 -10.84 -2.52 -5.28
N MET A 88 -9.75 -3.07 -4.72
CA MET A 88 -9.39 -2.84 -3.32
C MET A 88 -8.90 -1.40 -3.08
N ALA A 89 -8.13 -0.81 -4.00
CA ALA A 89 -7.70 0.57 -3.92
C ALA A 89 -8.89 1.54 -3.94
N GLN A 90 -9.92 1.24 -4.73
CA GLN A 90 -11.15 2.04 -4.76
C GLN A 90 -11.89 1.96 -3.43
N ALA A 91 -12.06 0.75 -2.88
CA ALA A 91 -12.69 0.58 -1.58
C ALA A 91 -11.91 1.27 -0.45
N GLU A 92 -10.58 1.24 -0.49
CA GLU A 92 -9.73 1.95 0.48
C GLU A 92 -9.86 3.47 0.36
N GLN A 93 -9.94 4.00 -0.86
CA GLN A 93 -10.22 5.42 -1.10
C GLN A 93 -11.60 5.82 -0.55
N ASP A 94 -12.62 5.00 -0.76
CA ASP A 94 -13.98 5.26 -0.28
C ASP A 94 -14.03 5.28 1.26
N VAL A 95 -13.32 4.34 1.91
CA VAL A 95 -13.17 4.31 3.37
C VAL A 95 -12.43 5.56 3.87
N ALA A 96 -11.31 5.93 3.25
CA ALA A 96 -10.55 7.11 3.62
C ALA A 96 -11.42 8.37 3.50
N ALA A 97 -12.19 8.52 2.43
CA ALA A 97 -13.12 9.64 2.25
C ALA A 97 -14.21 9.67 3.33
N ALA A 98 -14.83 8.52 3.65
CA ALA A 98 -15.92 8.43 4.62
C ALA A 98 -15.53 8.85 6.04
N VAL A 99 -14.25 8.74 6.38
CA VAL A 99 -13.71 9.08 7.72
C VAL A 99 -12.85 10.35 7.73
N GLU A 100 -12.93 11.14 6.65
CA GLU A 100 -12.16 12.40 6.48
C GLU A 100 -10.63 12.18 6.53
N GLY A 101 -10.18 11.01 6.08
CA GLY A 101 -8.78 10.64 5.96
C GLY A 101 -8.14 11.03 4.63
N VAL A 102 -6.86 10.71 4.51
CA VAL A 102 -6.06 10.92 3.29
C VAL A 102 -5.68 9.57 2.70
N TRP A 103 -5.90 9.37 1.40
CA TRP A 103 -5.39 8.20 0.68
C TRP A 103 -4.14 8.57 -0.12
N VAL A 104 -3.08 7.78 0.02
CA VAL A 104 -1.80 7.97 -0.65
C VAL A 104 -1.54 6.81 -1.61
N ASP A 105 -1.47 7.15 -2.90
CA ASP A 105 -1.14 6.21 -3.96
C ASP A 105 0.35 5.87 -3.96
N SER A 106 0.69 4.61 -3.71
CA SER A 106 2.06 4.11 -3.75
C SER A 106 2.47 3.62 -5.13
N ARG A 107 1.53 3.46 -6.09
CA ARG A 107 1.82 2.99 -7.45
C ARG A 107 2.96 3.76 -8.12
N PRO A 108 3.05 5.10 -8.05
CA PRO A 108 4.15 5.83 -8.69
C PRO A 108 5.54 5.46 -8.16
N TRP A 109 5.63 4.85 -6.97
CA TRP A 109 6.90 4.36 -6.43
C TRP A 109 7.29 2.98 -6.98
N PHE A 110 6.37 2.24 -7.58
CA PHE A 110 6.61 0.88 -8.07
C PHE A 110 6.38 0.72 -9.57
N CYS A 111 5.60 1.62 -10.18
CA CYS A 111 5.06 1.45 -11.52
C CYS A 111 5.15 2.73 -12.34
N LYS A 112 5.28 2.54 -13.66
CA LYS A 112 5.19 3.58 -14.69
C LYS A 112 4.34 3.03 -15.83
N ASP A 113 3.34 3.80 -16.28
CA ASP A 113 2.45 3.41 -17.38
C ASP A 113 1.80 2.02 -17.17
N ALA A 114 1.34 1.75 -15.94
CA ALA A 114 0.79 0.46 -15.47
C ALA A 114 1.76 -0.74 -15.42
N LEU A 115 3.01 -0.55 -15.83
CA LEU A 115 4.07 -1.54 -15.72
C LEU A 115 4.86 -1.33 -14.42
N CYS A 116 5.08 -2.39 -13.66
CA CYS A 116 5.71 -2.38 -12.35
C CYS A 116 7.00 -3.23 -12.37
N PRO A 117 8.16 -2.65 -12.71
CA PRO A 117 9.42 -3.39 -12.76
C PRO A 117 9.83 -3.93 -11.38
N ALA A 118 10.36 -5.17 -11.36
CA ALA A 118 10.93 -5.74 -10.13
C ALA A 118 12.24 -5.07 -9.68
N PHE A 119 12.81 -4.16 -10.49
CA PHE A 119 14.06 -3.46 -10.18
C PHE A 119 13.98 -1.97 -10.49
N VAL A 120 14.64 -1.15 -9.66
CA VAL A 120 14.99 0.23 -9.98
C VAL A 120 16.51 0.38 -9.93
N GLY A 121 17.13 0.50 -11.10
CA GLY A 121 18.57 0.28 -11.23
C GLY A 121 18.90 -1.19 -10.90
N SER A 122 19.84 -1.41 -9.98
CA SER A 122 20.19 -2.74 -9.46
C SER A 122 19.42 -3.14 -8.20
N THR A 123 18.48 -2.32 -7.72
CA THR A 123 17.78 -2.54 -6.44
C THR A 123 16.46 -3.27 -6.67
N PRO A 124 16.25 -4.48 -6.13
CA PRO A 124 14.96 -5.17 -6.20
C PRO A 124 13.87 -4.42 -5.43
N THR A 125 12.72 -4.17 -6.05
CA THR A 125 11.63 -3.40 -5.44
C THR A 125 10.89 -4.21 -4.38
N LYS A 126 10.60 -5.48 -4.66
CA LYS A 126 9.90 -6.42 -3.76
C LYS A 126 10.69 -7.72 -3.61
N ARG A 127 10.58 -8.37 -2.43
CA ARG A 127 11.23 -9.67 -2.16
C ARG A 127 10.40 -10.87 -2.63
N ASP A 128 9.09 -10.66 -2.74
CA ASP A 128 8.08 -11.60 -3.20
C ASP A 128 7.05 -10.80 -4.02
N THR A 129 5.84 -11.33 -4.20
CA THR A 129 4.82 -10.68 -5.03
C THR A 129 4.44 -9.29 -4.53
N ALA A 130 4.52 -9.00 -3.21
CA ALA A 130 3.97 -7.79 -2.61
C ALA A 130 4.93 -7.03 -1.67
N HIS A 131 5.83 -7.72 -0.97
CA HIS A 131 6.57 -7.12 0.14
C HIS A 131 7.78 -6.31 -0.34
N LEU A 132 7.78 -5.02 -0.03
CA LEU A 132 8.88 -4.07 -0.23
C LEU A 132 10.21 -4.61 0.34
N THR A 133 11.30 -4.53 -0.41
CA THR A 133 12.62 -4.83 0.15
C THR A 133 13.12 -3.68 1.02
N ARG A 134 13.91 -4.00 2.04
CA ARG A 134 14.55 -3.00 2.90
C ARG A 134 15.39 -2.01 2.08
N ALA A 135 16.22 -2.51 1.18
CA ALA A 135 17.10 -1.69 0.34
C ALA A 135 16.30 -0.73 -0.56
N TYR A 136 15.16 -1.17 -1.11
CA TYR A 136 14.31 -0.29 -1.90
C TYR A 136 13.58 0.73 -1.03
N GLY A 137 13.06 0.33 0.14
CA GLY A 137 12.42 1.24 1.08
C GLY A 137 13.34 2.38 1.54
N GLU A 138 14.60 2.08 1.84
CA GLU A 138 15.62 3.10 2.16
C GLU A 138 15.85 4.03 0.97
N LYS A 139 15.94 3.48 -0.25
CA LYS A 139 16.15 4.24 -1.50
C LYS A 139 15.02 5.21 -1.81
N ILE A 140 13.76 4.83 -1.57
CA ILE A 140 12.58 5.65 -1.90
C ILE A 140 12.10 6.55 -0.76
N THR A 141 12.75 6.51 0.41
CA THR A 141 12.37 7.37 1.56
C THR A 141 12.22 8.85 1.19
N PRO A 142 13.10 9.46 0.37
CA PRO A 142 12.94 10.86 -0.04
C PRO A 142 11.64 11.13 -0.82
N VAL A 143 11.28 10.27 -1.77
CA VAL A 143 10.05 10.44 -2.57
C VAL A 143 8.80 10.12 -1.76
N ILE A 144 8.84 9.18 -0.83
CA ILE A 144 7.75 8.97 0.14
C ILE A 144 7.51 10.25 0.93
N ALA A 145 8.57 10.86 1.48
CA ALA A 145 8.44 12.09 2.25
C ALA A 145 7.90 13.25 1.39
N GLU A 146 8.29 13.35 0.13
CA GLU A 146 7.75 14.31 -0.82
C GLU A 146 6.26 14.07 -1.09
N THR A 147 5.86 12.84 -1.41
CA THR A 147 4.44 12.47 -1.61
C THR A 147 3.60 12.82 -0.39
N LEU A 148 4.10 12.53 0.82
CA LEU A 148 3.39 12.84 2.06
C LEU A 148 3.30 14.35 2.33
N ARG A 149 4.31 15.15 1.96
CA ARG A 149 4.21 16.62 2.02
C ARG A 149 3.20 17.17 1.03
N ASN A 150 3.20 16.67 -0.20
CA ASN A 150 2.26 17.10 -1.24
C ASN A 150 0.82 16.74 -0.88
N ALA A 151 0.62 15.60 -0.20
CA ALA A 151 -0.67 15.20 0.38
C ALA A 151 -1.02 15.96 1.68
N GLY A 152 -0.18 16.90 2.12
CA GLY A 152 -0.34 17.65 3.34
C GLY A 152 -0.17 16.83 4.63
N VAL A 153 0.22 15.55 4.57
CA VAL A 153 0.41 14.68 5.74
C VAL A 153 1.59 15.14 6.58
N LEU A 154 2.71 15.45 5.94
CA LEU A 154 3.91 15.99 6.58
C LEU A 154 3.98 17.51 6.38
N PRO A 155 4.60 18.27 7.31
CA PRO A 155 4.84 19.69 7.12
C PRO A 155 5.74 19.95 5.90
N ALA A 156 5.52 21.07 5.22
CA ALA A 156 6.43 21.54 4.18
C ALA A 156 7.86 21.69 4.74
N THR A 157 8.87 21.40 3.93
CA THR A 157 10.25 21.71 4.29
C THR A 157 10.40 23.23 4.33
N GLY A 158 10.85 23.75 5.47
CA GLY A 158 11.26 25.17 5.60
C GLY A 158 12.54 25.49 4.86
#